data_AF-A0A662E4T7-F1
#
_entry.id   AF-A0A662E4T7-F1
#
_cell.length_a   1.000
_cell.length_b   1.000
_cell.length_c   1.000
_cell.angle_alpha   90.00
_cell.angle_beta   90.00
_cell.angle_gamma   90.00
#
_symmetry.space_group_name_H-M   'P 1'
#
loop_
_entity.id
_entity.type
_entity.pdbx_description
1 polymer ?
#
loop_
_entity_poly.entity_id
_entity_poly.type
_entity_poly.pdbx_seq_one_letter_code
_entity_poly.pdbx_strand_id
1 'polypeptide(L)'
;MREIGLVVVEVSGRGDVGRPQHRYSTAADAPSLGLEPPTMPVLARMVLAMAARLQASTDDAEAVGRSEGATRAVPFEDAPSTLEALVADLDRLGFDPLVAESEESMDTTDTAAAVIAFANCPFVELAEEHPELVCGLHRGLIAGFVSQMGDTEVNEFCTLTNRTPCRVTVSSR
;
A
#
# COMPACT_ATOMS: atom_id res chain seq x y z
N MET A 1 -14.40 -1.52 22.96
CA MET A 1 -12.97 -1.66 23.34
C MET A 1 -12.79 -2.22 24.75
N ARG A 2 -13.36 -1.63 25.81
CA ARG A 2 -13.26 -2.20 27.17
C ARG A 2 -13.96 -3.56 27.34
N GLU A 3 -15.18 -3.69 26.83
CA GLU A 3 -15.99 -4.93 26.92
C GLU A 3 -15.39 -6.12 26.17
N ILE A 4 -14.54 -5.83 25.18
CA ILE A 4 -13.81 -6.84 24.38
C ILE A 4 -12.35 -6.98 24.83
N GLY A 5 -12.00 -6.47 26.02
CA GLY A 5 -10.68 -6.67 26.64
C GLY A 5 -9.53 -5.88 26.03
N LEU A 6 -9.74 -4.97 25.08
CA LEU A 6 -8.64 -4.24 24.43
C LEU A 6 -8.09 -3.07 25.27
N VAL A 7 -8.88 -2.56 26.22
CA VAL A 7 -8.56 -1.34 26.98
C VAL A 7 -8.86 -1.55 28.46
N VAL A 8 -7.89 -1.25 29.30
CA VAL A 8 -8.03 -1.18 30.76
C VAL A 8 -8.37 0.25 31.17
N VAL A 9 -9.28 0.38 32.14
CA VAL A 9 -9.68 1.67 32.70
C VAL A 9 -9.36 1.67 34.18
N GLU A 10 -8.43 2.52 34.57
CA GLU A 10 -8.15 2.83 35.95
C GLU A 10 -8.87 4.12 36.36
N VAL A 11 -9.60 4.07 37.47
CA VAL A 11 -10.23 5.26 38.04
C VAL A 11 -9.37 5.73 39.20
N SER A 12 -8.66 6.85 39.02
CA SER A 12 -7.91 7.47 40.10
C SER A 12 -8.77 8.52 40.81
N GLY A 13 -8.98 8.32 42.12
CA GLY A 13 -9.61 9.30 43.01
C GLY A 13 -8.78 9.42 44.29
N ARG A 14 -8.28 10.61 44.60
CA ARG A 14 -7.54 10.89 45.85
C ARG A 14 -8.45 11.26 47.04
N GLY A 15 -9.77 11.19 46.86
CA GLY A 15 -10.74 11.60 47.88
C GLY A 15 -11.02 13.12 47.92
N ASP A 16 -10.43 13.89 46.99
CA ASP A 16 -10.66 15.33 46.85
C ASP A 16 -11.95 15.64 46.06
N VAL A 17 -12.47 16.87 46.21
CA VAL A 17 -13.67 17.35 45.50
C VAL A 17 -13.39 17.46 44.00
N GLY A 18 -14.01 16.59 43.19
CA GLY A 18 -13.91 16.61 41.73
C GLY A 18 -14.45 15.33 41.08
N ARG A 19 -14.61 15.34 39.75
CA ARG A 19 -14.95 14.13 38.99
C ARG A 19 -13.72 13.20 38.95
N PRO A 20 -13.84 11.91 39.29
CA PRO A 20 -12.73 10.96 39.20
C PRO A 20 -12.11 10.94 37.80
N GLN A 21 -10.78 10.86 37.73
CA GLN A 21 -10.09 10.78 36.45
C GLN A 21 -10.09 9.32 35.97
N HIS A 22 -10.59 9.09 34.76
CA HIS A 22 -10.43 7.81 34.08
C HIS A 22 -9.12 7.84 33.29
N ARG A 23 -8.21 6.92 33.59
CA ARG A 23 -7.00 6.68 32.80
C ARG A 23 -7.24 5.43 31.96
N TYR A 24 -7.08 5.58 30.66
CA TYR A 24 -7.24 4.51 29.69
C TYR A 24 -5.85 4.05 29.25
N SER A 25 -5.62 2.74 29.27
CA SER A 25 -4.41 2.12 28.72
C SER A 25 -4.79 0.89 27.91
N THR A 26 -3.91 0.46 27.00
CA THR A 26 -4.06 -0.84 26.34
C THR A 26 -4.00 -1.96 27.38
N ALA A 27 -4.79 -3.02 27.17
CA ALA A 27 -4.66 -4.22 27.99
C ALA A 27 -3.34 -4.93 27.69
N ALA A 28 -2.77 -5.60 28.70
CA ALA A 28 -1.48 -6.28 28.56
C ALA A 28 -1.50 -7.43 27.55
N ASP A 29 -2.68 -7.99 27.31
CA ASP A 29 -2.98 -9.07 26.37
C ASP A 29 -3.75 -8.57 25.13
N ALA A 30 -3.91 -7.26 24.95
CA ALA A 30 -4.44 -6.73 23.71
C ALA A 30 -3.51 -7.13 22.56
N PRO A 31 -4.04 -7.62 21.42
CA PRO A 31 -3.25 -7.78 20.21
C PRO A 31 -2.67 -6.42 19.82
N SER A 32 -1.55 -6.42 19.08
CA SER A 32 -0.96 -5.16 18.62
C SER A 32 -2.01 -4.31 17.93
N LEU A 33 -2.28 -3.13 18.50
CA LEU A 33 -3.30 -2.20 18.00
C LEU A 33 -2.70 -1.13 17.09
N GLY A 34 -1.42 -1.30 16.70
CA GLY A 34 -0.65 -0.29 15.98
C GLY A 34 -0.24 0.89 16.85
N LEU A 35 -0.30 0.73 18.19
CA LEU A 35 0.10 1.74 19.17
C LEU A 35 1.48 1.45 19.78
N GLU A 36 2.01 0.26 19.53
CA GLU A 36 3.36 -0.15 19.91
C GLU A 36 4.42 0.54 19.02
N PRO A 37 5.69 0.61 19.45
CA PRO A 37 6.77 1.09 18.60
C PRO A 37 6.77 0.36 17.25
N PRO A 38 6.90 1.07 16.13
CA PRO A 38 6.59 0.54 14.80
C PRO A 38 7.71 -0.40 14.31
N THR A 39 7.63 -1.68 14.68
CA THR A 39 8.61 -2.72 14.32
C THR A 39 8.72 -2.90 12.80
N MET A 40 7.60 -2.80 12.07
CA MET A 40 7.57 -2.94 10.61
C MET A 40 8.35 -1.83 9.89
N PRO A 41 8.15 -0.53 10.17
CA PRO A 41 9.02 0.53 9.67
C PRO A 41 10.51 0.38 10.01
N VAL A 42 10.85 -0.16 11.19
CA VAL A 42 12.25 -0.45 11.53
C VAL A 42 12.81 -1.53 10.60
N LEU A 43 12.09 -2.64 10.41
CA LEU A 43 12.52 -3.71 9.51
C LEU A 43 12.63 -3.23 8.06
N ALA A 44 11.66 -2.45 7.58
CA ALA A 44 11.67 -1.90 6.22
C ALA A 44 12.91 -1.03 5.97
N ARG A 45 13.25 -0.13 6.90
CA ARG A 45 14.50 0.65 6.83
C ARG A 45 15.75 -0.24 6.78
N MET A 46 15.82 -1.25 7.65
CA MET A 46 16.98 -2.15 7.69
C MET A 46 17.13 -2.95 6.39
N VAL A 47 16.02 -3.45 5.82
CA VAL A 47 16.03 -4.21 4.57
C VAL A 47 16.41 -3.32 3.39
N LEU A 48 15.87 -2.10 3.30
CA LEU A 48 16.24 -1.15 2.24
C LEU A 48 17.70 -0.71 2.35
N ALA A 49 18.20 -0.42 3.56
CA ALA A 49 19.60 -0.11 3.78
C ALA A 49 20.53 -1.29 3.40
N MET A 50 20.10 -2.52 3.68
CA MET A 50 20.81 -3.73 3.25
C MET A 50 20.81 -3.87 1.73
N ALA A 51 19.67 -3.66 1.06
CA ALA A 51 19.56 -3.69 -0.40
C ALA A 51 20.45 -2.63 -1.06
N ALA A 52 20.45 -1.40 -0.54
CA ALA A 52 21.33 -0.33 -0.99
C ALA A 52 22.82 -0.69 -0.81
N ARG A 53 23.19 -1.30 0.33
CA ARG A 53 24.56 -1.78 0.59
C ARG A 53 24.99 -2.89 -0.38
N LEU A 54 24.05 -3.73 -0.81
CA LEU A 54 24.26 -4.77 -1.81
C LEU A 54 24.14 -4.25 -3.25
N GLN A 55 23.90 -2.95 -3.44
CA GLN A 55 23.75 -2.31 -4.75
C GLN A 55 22.59 -2.91 -5.57
N ALA A 56 21.49 -3.25 -4.90
CA ALA A 56 20.27 -3.66 -5.58
C ALA A 56 19.82 -2.59 -6.58
N SER A 57 19.46 -3.02 -7.77
CA SER A 57 19.01 -2.16 -8.86
C SER A 57 17.49 -1.95 -8.82
N THR A 58 17.00 -1.01 -9.64
CA THR A 58 15.56 -0.86 -9.89
C THR A 58 14.96 -2.16 -10.45
N ASP A 59 15.68 -2.88 -11.34
CA ASP A 59 15.21 -4.14 -11.92
C ASP A 59 15.06 -5.25 -10.85
N ASP A 60 15.98 -5.30 -9.88
CA ASP A 60 15.88 -6.24 -8.74
C ASP A 60 14.64 -5.94 -7.90
N ALA A 61 14.39 -4.66 -7.62
CA ALA A 61 13.21 -4.21 -6.88
C ALA A 61 11.91 -4.55 -7.63
N GLU A 62 11.87 -4.31 -8.94
CA GLU A 62 10.74 -4.67 -9.79
C GLU A 62 10.50 -6.19 -9.86
N ALA A 63 11.56 -7.00 -9.91
CA ALA A 63 11.45 -8.45 -9.90
C ALA A 63 10.84 -8.96 -8.59
N VAL A 64 11.30 -8.43 -7.45
CA VAL A 64 10.73 -8.74 -6.12
C VAL A 64 9.27 -8.31 -6.06
N GLY A 65 8.97 -7.08 -6.50
CA GLY A 65 7.60 -6.57 -6.58
C GLY A 65 6.71 -7.47 -7.44
N ARG A 66 7.18 -7.91 -8.61
CA ARG A 66 6.43 -8.78 -9.52
C ARG A 66 6.06 -10.10 -8.89
N SER A 67 6.98 -10.72 -8.14
CA SER A 67 6.72 -11.95 -7.41
C SER A 67 5.64 -11.76 -6.35
N GLU A 68 5.69 -10.66 -5.61
CA GLU A 68 4.67 -10.32 -4.62
C GLU A 68 3.32 -10.07 -5.31
N GLY A 69 3.29 -9.25 -6.36
CA GLY A 69 2.10 -8.93 -7.13
C GLY A 69 1.36 -10.17 -7.64
N ALA A 70 2.10 -11.13 -8.21
CA ALA A 70 1.52 -12.39 -8.66
C ALA A 70 0.90 -13.19 -7.50
N THR A 71 1.57 -13.24 -6.35
CA THR A 71 1.05 -13.90 -5.14
C THR A 71 -0.22 -13.23 -4.63
N ARG A 72 -0.24 -11.89 -4.65
CA ARG A 72 -1.40 -11.09 -4.20
C ARG A 72 -2.61 -11.17 -5.12
N ALA A 73 -2.42 -11.50 -6.39
CA ALA A 73 -3.50 -11.70 -7.34
C ALA A 73 -4.25 -13.03 -7.15
N VAL A 74 -3.62 -14.05 -6.56
CA VAL A 74 -4.23 -15.39 -6.38
C VAL A 74 -5.60 -15.36 -5.68
N PRO A 75 -5.82 -14.59 -4.59
CA PRO A 75 -7.14 -14.50 -3.96
C PRO A 75 -8.22 -13.83 -4.82
N PHE A 76 -7.86 -13.26 -5.97
CA PHE A 76 -8.75 -12.55 -6.89
C PHE A 76 -8.96 -13.29 -8.22
N GLU A 77 -8.55 -14.56 -8.35
CA GLU A 77 -8.70 -15.34 -9.60
C GLU A 77 -10.13 -15.34 -10.16
N ASP A 78 -11.15 -15.29 -9.29
CA ASP A 78 -12.57 -15.25 -9.67
C ASP A 78 -13.15 -13.82 -9.74
N ALA A 79 -12.33 -12.78 -9.63
CA ALA A 79 -12.78 -11.40 -9.72
C ALA A 79 -13.28 -11.08 -11.14
N PRO A 80 -14.31 -10.22 -11.27
CA PRO A 80 -14.92 -9.93 -12.57
C PRO A 80 -14.03 -9.11 -13.51
N SER A 81 -13.02 -8.40 -12.99
CA SER A 81 -12.03 -7.68 -13.78
C SER A 81 -10.73 -7.48 -12.99
N THR A 82 -9.59 -7.40 -13.70
CA THR A 82 -8.30 -7.02 -13.08
C THR A 82 -8.35 -5.62 -12.48
N LEU A 83 -9.02 -4.66 -13.13
CA LEU A 83 -9.08 -3.29 -12.64
C LEU A 83 -9.71 -3.23 -11.24
N GLU A 84 -10.87 -3.85 -11.05
CA GLU A 84 -11.54 -3.89 -9.73
C GLU A 84 -10.71 -4.65 -8.69
N ALA A 85 -10.12 -5.79 -9.08
CA ALA A 85 -9.26 -6.58 -8.19
C ALA A 85 -8.03 -5.80 -7.72
N LEU A 86 -7.34 -5.14 -8.65
CA LEU A 86 -6.14 -4.35 -8.39
C LEU A 86 -6.47 -3.16 -7.47
N VAL A 87 -7.54 -2.41 -7.76
CA VAL A 87 -8.00 -1.31 -6.91
C VAL A 87 -8.32 -1.78 -5.50
N ALA A 88 -9.03 -2.90 -5.35
CA ALA A 88 -9.36 -3.47 -4.06
C ALA A 88 -8.12 -3.93 -3.26
N ASP A 89 -7.10 -4.47 -3.93
CA ASP A 89 -5.85 -4.86 -3.28
C ASP A 89 -5.04 -3.65 -2.81
N LEU A 90 -4.90 -2.64 -3.67
CA LEU A 90 -4.16 -1.42 -3.38
C LEU A 90 -4.81 -0.58 -2.27
N ASP A 91 -6.14 -0.54 -2.22
CA ASP A 91 -6.89 0.07 -1.13
C ASP A 91 -6.60 -0.61 0.22
N ARG A 92 -6.55 -1.95 0.26
CA ARG A 92 -6.18 -2.71 1.45
C ARG A 92 -4.73 -2.47 1.90
N LEU A 93 -3.85 -2.17 0.96
CA LEU A 93 -2.47 -1.77 1.23
C LEU A 93 -2.34 -0.30 1.67
N GLY A 94 -3.42 0.48 1.56
CA GLY A 94 -3.47 1.89 1.96
C GLY A 94 -2.89 2.86 0.93
N PHE A 95 -2.84 2.49 -0.35
CA PHE A 95 -2.41 3.41 -1.42
C PHE A 95 -3.49 4.42 -1.82
N ASP A 96 -4.71 4.28 -1.30
CA ASP A 96 -5.87 5.14 -1.58
C ASP A 96 -6.06 5.39 -3.10
N PRO A 97 -6.32 4.34 -3.89
CA PRO A 97 -6.40 4.43 -5.35
C PRO A 97 -7.65 5.20 -5.82
N LEU A 98 -7.46 6.08 -6.81
CA LEU A 98 -8.51 6.85 -7.49
C LEU A 98 -8.50 6.52 -8.98
N VAL A 99 -9.63 6.04 -9.50
CA VAL A 99 -9.78 5.65 -10.91
C VAL A 99 -10.39 6.78 -11.73
N ALA A 100 -9.81 7.06 -12.89
CA ALA A 100 -10.34 7.96 -13.90
C ALA A 100 -10.19 7.32 -15.29
N GLU A 101 -11.04 7.74 -16.24
CA GLU A 101 -10.86 7.37 -17.66
C GLU A 101 -9.66 8.14 -18.24
N SER A 102 -8.91 7.52 -19.16
CA SER A 102 -7.80 8.22 -19.82
C SER A 102 -8.32 9.22 -20.87
N GLU A 103 -7.80 10.44 -20.86
CA GLU A 103 -8.17 11.49 -21.84
C GLU A 103 -7.78 11.10 -23.28
N GLU A 104 -6.77 10.23 -23.45
CA GLU A 104 -6.30 9.72 -24.75
C GLU A 104 -7.30 8.76 -25.42
N SER A 105 -8.23 8.17 -24.66
CA SER A 105 -9.24 7.24 -25.20
C SER A 105 -10.42 7.93 -25.90
N MET A 106 -10.52 9.26 -25.87
CA MET A 106 -11.61 10.00 -26.50
C MET A 106 -11.47 10.14 -28.03
N ASP A 107 -10.30 9.89 -28.60
CA ASP A 107 -9.99 10.13 -30.02
C ASP A 107 -9.66 8.86 -30.83
N THR A 108 -9.63 7.69 -30.19
CA THR A 108 -9.34 6.40 -30.85
C THR A 108 -10.33 5.32 -30.42
N THR A 109 -10.92 4.62 -31.39
CA THR A 109 -11.83 3.47 -31.21
C THR A 109 -11.17 2.22 -30.60
N ASP A 110 -9.97 2.36 -30.04
CA ASP A 110 -9.15 1.27 -29.51
C ASP A 110 -9.10 1.37 -27.97
N THR A 111 -9.54 0.28 -27.34
CA THR A 111 -9.21 -0.16 -25.97
C THR A 111 -9.40 0.86 -24.84
N ALA A 112 -10.46 0.69 -24.05
CA ALA A 112 -10.73 1.53 -22.88
C ALA A 112 -9.55 1.48 -21.89
N ALA A 113 -8.84 2.60 -21.75
CA ALA A 113 -7.73 2.75 -20.83
C ALA A 113 -8.19 3.49 -19.56
N ALA A 114 -7.79 2.97 -18.41
CA ALA A 114 -8.06 3.52 -17.09
C ALA A 114 -6.77 4.04 -16.46
N VAL A 115 -6.85 5.21 -15.82
CA VAL A 115 -5.78 5.80 -15.02
C VAL A 115 -6.11 5.58 -13.55
N ILE A 116 -5.19 4.97 -12.81
CA ILE A 116 -5.27 4.79 -11.37
C ILE A 116 -4.23 5.71 -10.72
N ALA A 117 -4.68 6.77 -10.04
CA ALA A 117 -3.83 7.66 -9.26
C ALA A 117 -3.79 7.21 -7.80
N PHE A 118 -2.61 7.30 -7.16
CA PHE A 118 -2.42 6.89 -5.76
C PHE A 118 -2.42 8.11 -4.86
N ALA A 119 -3.52 8.36 -4.14
CA ALA A 119 -3.64 9.52 -3.28
C ALA A 119 -2.74 9.44 -2.04
N ASN A 120 -2.28 8.25 -1.69
CA ASN A 120 -1.36 8.01 -0.58
C ASN A 120 -0.21 7.06 -0.97
N CYS A 121 0.96 7.27 -0.37
CA CYS A 121 2.05 6.31 -0.38
C CYS A 121 2.33 5.87 1.07
N PRO A 122 2.00 4.62 1.44
CA PRO A 122 2.28 4.08 2.78
C PRO A 122 3.75 4.13 3.18
N PHE A 123 4.65 4.30 2.19
CA PHE A 123 6.09 4.28 2.34
C PHE A 123 6.75 5.60 1.92
N VAL A 124 6.03 6.74 1.95
CA VAL A 124 6.53 8.02 1.42
C VAL A 124 7.93 8.40 1.94
N GLU A 125 8.17 8.27 3.26
CA GLU A 125 9.48 8.57 3.86
C GLU A 125 10.60 7.69 3.27
N LEU A 126 10.32 6.40 3.06
CA LEU A 126 11.28 5.46 2.46
C LEU A 126 11.43 5.68 0.95
N ALA A 127 10.37 6.10 0.27
CA ALA A 127 10.38 6.41 -1.15
C ALA A 127 11.17 7.69 -1.45
N GLU A 128 11.19 8.65 -0.53
CA GLU A 128 12.04 9.84 -0.64
C GLU A 128 13.53 9.50 -0.44
N GLU A 129 13.85 8.56 0.45
CA GLU A 129 15.23 8.12 0.71
C GLU A 129 15.77 7.15 -0.36
N HIS A 130 14.91 6.23 -0.84
CA HIS A 130 15.27 5.16 -1.77
C HIS A 130 14.25 5.06 -2.93
N PRO A 131 14.09 6.10 -3.76
CA PRO A 131 13.03 6.17 -4.77
C PRO A 131 13.08 5.02 -5.77
N GLU A 132 14.26 4.67 -6.26
CA GLU A 132 14.46 3.57 -7.21
C GLU A 132 13.99 2.23 -6.66
N LEU A 133 14.31 1.93 -5.40
CA LEU A 133 13.94 0.66 -4.77
C LEU A 133 12.45 0.62 -4.42
N VAL A 134 11.93 1.65 -3.74
CA VAL A 134 10.54 1.64 -3.26
C VAL A 134 9.55 1.80 -4.41
N CYS A 135 9.83 2.69 -5.36
CA CYS A 135 8.97 2.83 -6.53
C CYS A 135 9.10 1.64 -7.47
N GLY A 136 10.30 1.05 -7.60
CA GLY A 136 10.50 -0.20 -8.35
C GLY A 136 9.71 -1.37 -7.76
N LEU A 137 9.72 -1.55 -6.44
CA LEU A 137 8.88 -2.54 -5.75
C LEU A 137 7.39 -2.34 -6.06
N HIS A 138 6.89 -1.11 -5.99
CA HIS A 138 5.49 -0.81 -6.30
C HIS A 138 5.15 -1.06 -7.78
N ARG A 139 6.02 -0.62 -8.71
CA ARG A 139 5.85 -0.89 -10.15
C ARG A 139 5.80 -2.39 -10.43
N GLY A 140 6.73 -3.14 -9.85
CA GLY A 140 6.78 -4.59 -9.92
C GLY A 140 5.49 -5.23 -9.39
N LEU A 141 5.02 -4.79 -8.22
CA LEU A 141 3.79 -5.29 -7.60
C LEU A 141 2.60 -5.17 -8.55
N ILE A 142 2.39 -4.00 -9.14
CA ILE A 142 1.28 -3.82 -10.08
C ILE A 142 1.47 -4.67 -11.33
N ALA A 143 2.67 -4.67 -11.91
CA ALA A 143 2.97 -5.45 -13.12
C ALA A 143 2.77 -6.97 -12.91
N GLY A 144 3.18 -7.49 -11.75
CA GLY A 144 2.98 -8.89 -11.37
C GLY A 144 1.52 -9.24 -11.17
N PHE A 145 0.78 -8.37 -10.48
CA PHE A 145 -0.65 -8.55 -10.24
C PHE A 145 -1.43 -8.60 -11.57
N VAL A 146 -1.23 -7.58 -12.42
CA VAL A 146 -1.89 -7.48 -13.73
C VAL A 146 -1.52 -8.67 -14.62
N SER A 147 -0.25 -9.06 -14.64
CA SER A 147 0.21 -10.21 -15.43
C SER A 147 -0.41 -11.53 -14.96
N GLN A 148 -0.66 -11.70 -13.66
CA GLN A 148 -1.26 -12.92 -13.12
C GLN A 148 -2.74 -13.04 -13.49
N MET A 149 -3.47 -11.91 -13.51
CA MET A 149 -4.89 -11.89 -13.88
C MET A 149 -5.11 -12.02 -15.40
N GLY A 150 -4.22 -11.42 -16.21
CA GLY A 150 -4.06 -11.75 -17.64
C GLY A 150 -4.98 -11.04 -18.65
N ASP A 151 -6.05 -10.36 -18.21
CA ASP A 151 -7.02 -9.64 -19.06
C ASP A 151 -6.66 -8.15 -19.32
N THR A 152 -5.59 -7.65 -18.71
CA THR A 152 -5.20 -6.24 -18.66
C THR A 152 -3.69 -6.11 -18.87
N GLU A 153 -3.23 -4.99 -19.37
CA GLU A 153 -1.82 -4.63 -19.47
C GLU A 153 -1.52 -3.25 -18.88
N VAL A 154 -0.26 -3.05 -18.47
CA VAL A 154 0.24 -1.78 -17.91
C VAL A 154 0.90 -0.99 -19.03
N ASN A 155 0.35 0.18 -19.33
CA ASN A 155 0.82 1.07 -20.40
C ASN A 155 1.89 2.03 -19.91
N GLU A 156 1.65 2.65 -18.76
CA GLU A 156 2.55 3.65 -18.17
C GLU A 156 2.51 3.55 -16.65
N PHE A 157 3.64 3.76 -16.00
CA PHE A 157 3.71 3.95 -14.55
C PHE A 157 4.51 5.22 -14.25
N CYS A 158 3.86 6.24 -13.67
CA CYS A 158 4.52 7.44 -13.18
C CYS A 158 4.78 7.29 -11.68
N THR A 159 6.05 7.29 -11.30
CA THR A 159 6.49 7.18 -9.90
C THR A 159 6.60 8.56 -9.24
N LEU A 160 7.00 8.58 -7.96
CA LEU A 160 7.24 9.81 -7.20
C LEU A 160 8.27 10.73 -7.86
N THR A 161 9.23 10.17 -8.62
CA THR A 161 10.24 10.95 -9.33
C THR A 161 9.72 11.57 -10.63
N ASN A 162 8.58 11.09 -11.14
CA ASN A 162 7.95 11.59 -12.35
C ASN A 162 6.82 12.59 -12.04
N ARG A 163 5.98 12.29 -11.04
CA ARG A 163 4.74 13.01 -10.73
C ARG A 163 4.29 12.77 -9.28
N THR A 164 3.57 13.75 -8.72
CA THR A 164 2.75 13.57 -7.52
C THR A 164 1.29 13.94 -7.82
N PRO A 165 0.31 13.06 -7.55
CA PRO A 165 0.45 11.68 -7.07
C PRO A 165 1.08 10.74 -8.13
N CYS A 166 1.67 9.64 -7.67
CA CYS A 166 2.02 8.52 -8.53
C CYS A 166 0.76 8.02 -9.26
N ARG A 167 0.91 7.46 -10.45
CA ARG A 167 -0.22 6.86 -11.19
C ARG A 167 0.22 5.71 -12.07
N VAL A 168 -0.70 4.82 -12.40
CA VAL A 168 -0.53 3.80 -13.43
C VAL A 168 -1.67 3.92 -14.44
N THR A 169 -1.34 3.74 -15.72
CA THR A 169 -2.32 3.63 -16.80
C THR A 169 -2.38 2.18 -17.23
N VAL A 170 -3.58 1.62 -17.29
CA VAL A 170 -3.85 0.24 -17.70
C VAL A 170 -4.90 0.21 -18.80
N SER A 171 -4.87 -0.81 -19.65
CA SER A 171 -5.91 -1.07 -20.65
C SER A 171 -6.23 -2.54 -20.71
N SER A 172 -7.45 -2.88 -21.13
CA SER A 172 -7.81 -4.27 -21.43
C SER A 172 -6.88 -4.84 -22.51
N ARG A 173 -6.55 -6.12 -22.42
CA ARG A 173 -5.78 -6.83 -23.45
C ARG A 173 -6.67 -7.35 -24.58
#